data_AF-A0A2J4YH89-F1
#
_entry.id   AF-A0A2J4YH89-F1
#
_cell.length_a   1.000
_cell.length_b   1.000
_cell.length_c   1.000
_cell.angle_alpha   90.00
_cell.angle_beta   90.00
_cell.angle_gamma   90.00
#
_symmetry.space_group_name_H-M   'P 1'
#
loop_
_entity.id
_entity.type
_entity.pdbx_description
1 polymer ?
#
loop_
_entity_poly.entity_id
_entity_poly.type
_entity_poly.pdbx_seq_one_letter_code
_entity_poly.pdbx_strand_id
1 'polypeptide(L)'
;MAKQDEQRLLVKIATLYYLEGRKQSDIAQLLSLSQSFISRAIARCQKEGVVKISVVQPSNIFLNLEKGLEDRYGIKQAIVVDTEEDASDHTIKRAIGSAAAHYLETRLRPKDLIGVSSWSSTIRAMVDEVHAQNLKANGVIQLLGGVGPNGNVQATILTQTLAQRLNCEAWLLPSQSIEGSTEEKNRLVASKDVADVIARFDEVDIAIVGIGILEPSQLLKTSGNYYHED
;
A
#
# COMPACT_ATOMS: atom_id res chain seq x y z
N MET A 1 -50.60 0.07 21.65
CA MET A 1 -49.80 0.32 22.87
C MET A 1 -48.48 -0.46 22.83
N ALA A 2 -48.47 -1.80 22.89
CA ALA A 2 -47.23 -2.60 22.91
C ALA A 2 -46.19 -2.27 21.82
N LYS A 3 -46.63 -2.06 20.56
CA LYS A 3 -45.73 -1.71 19.44
C LYS A 3 -45.07 -0.33 19.60
N GLN A 4 -45.77 0.62 20.22
CA GLN A 4 -45.28 1.98 20.45
C GLN A 4 -44.28 2.01 21.62
N ASP A 5 -44.52 1.20 22.66
CA ASP A 5 -43.59 1.06 23.78
C ASP A 5 -42.29 0.37 23.35
N GLU A 6 -42.38 -0.63 22.47
CA GLU A 6 -41.22 -1.28 21.87
C GLU A 6 -40.39 -0.29 21.02
N GLN A 7 -41.04 0.50 20.15
CA GLN A 7 -40.35 1.54 19.39
C GLN A 7 -39.69 2.58 20.30
N ARG A 8 -40.37 2.99 21.38
CA ARG A 8 -39.80 3.93 22.35
C ARG A 8 -38.54 3.37 23.01
N LEU A 9 -38.53 2.08 23.35
CA LEU A 9 -37.35 1.43 23.91
C LEU A 9 -36.19 1.38 22.90
N LEU A 10 -36.47 1.02 21.65
CA LEU A 10 -35.47 1.00 20.57
C LEU A 10 -34.84 2.38 20.33
N VAL A 11 -35.68 3.43 20.26
CA VAL A 11 -35.20 4.82 20.13
C VAL A 11 -34.34 5.21 21.33
N LYS A 12 -34.77 4.90 22.56
CA LYS A 12 -33.99 5.21 23.76
C LYS A 12 -32.63 4.52 23.77
N ILE A 13 -32.58 3.24 23.40
CA ILE A 13 -31.31 2.48 23.30
C ILE A 13 -30.41 3.11 22.23
N ALA A 14 -30.97 3.47 21.06
CA ALA A 14 -30.21 4.11 20.00
C ALA A 14 -29.66 5.48 20.42
N THR A 15 -30.45 6.32 21.10
CA THR A 15 -30.02 7.62 21.64
C THR A 15 -28.85 7.47 22.62
N LEU A 16 -28.98 6.57 23.59
CA LEU A 16 -27.94 6.32 24.59
C LEU A 16 -26.62 5.85 23.94
N TYR A 17 -26.71 5.06 22.87
CA TYR A 17 -25.52 4.53 22.20
C TYR A 17 -24.90 5.52 21.21
N TYR A 18 -25.67 6.04 20.25
CA TYR A 18 -25.14 6.84 19.14
C TYR A 18 -25.00 8.33 19.48
N LEU A 19 -25.88 8.89 20.32
CA LEU A 19 -25.85 10.32 20.65
C LEU A 19 -25.11 10.60 21.95
N GLU A 20 -25.22 9.71 22.94
CA GLU A 20 -24.54 9.87 24.24
C GLU A 20 -23.23 9.06 24.35
N GLY A 21 -22.88 8.24 23.34
CA GLY A 21 -21.61 7.50 23.31
C GLY A 21 -21.44 6.46 24.43
N ARG A 22 -22.53 6.00 25.06
CA ARG A 22 -22.45 5.03 26.16
C ARG A 22 -22.07 3.64 25.65
N LYS A 23 -21.28 2.90 26.42
CA LYS A 23 -20.99 1.49 26.13
C LYS A 23 -22.25 0.65 26.30
N GLN A 24 -22.36 -0.44 25.52
CA GLN A 24 -23.53 -1.33 25.60
C GLN A 24 -23.73 -1.94 27.00
N SER A 25 -22.63 -2.19 27.74
CA SER A 25 -22.64 -2.63 29.14
C SER A 25 -23.34 -1.63 30.07
N ASP A 26 -23.05 -0.34 29.88
CA ASP A 26 -23.55 0.72 30.75
C ASP A 26 -25.04 0.96 30.48
N ILE A 27 -25.45 0.87 29.21
CA ILE A 27 -26.86 0.93 28.79
C ILE A 27 -27.63 -0.26 29.37
N ALA A 28 -27.05 -1.46 29.30
CA ALA A 28 -27.65 -2.68 29.85
C ALA A 28 -27.93 -2.53 31.35
N GLN A 29 -26.95 -2.04 32.12
CA GLN A 29 -27.12 -1.76 33.55
C GLN A 29 -28.17 -0.66 33.80
N LEU A 30 -28.10 0.45 33.07
CA LEU A 30 -29.02 1.60 33.22
C LEU A 30 -30.49 1.21 32.98
N LEU A 31 -30.74 0.33 32.01
CA LEU A 31 -32.08 -0.09 31.63
C LEU A 31 -32.51 -1.41 32.29
N SER A 32 -31.66 -2.02 33.12
CA SER A 32 -31.90 -3.35 33.70
C SER A 32 -32.21 -4.43 32.64
N LEU A 33 -31.44 -4.41 31.55
CA LEU A 33 -31.55 -5.35 30.42
C LEU A 33 -30.23 -6.09 30.23
N SER A 34 -30.25 -7.22 29.50
CA SER A 34 -29.00 -7.89 29.15
C SER A 34 -28.23 -7.13 28.06
N GLN A 35 -26.90 -7.16 28.10
CA GLN A 35 -26.06 -6.62 27.02
C GLN A 35 -26.38 -7.26 25.66
N SER A 36 -26.74 -8.55 25.64
CA SER A 36 -27.17 -9.25 24.43
C SER A 36 -28.45 -8.63 23.82
N PHE A 37 -29.39 -8.20 24.67
CA PHE A 37 -30.60 -7.50 24.22
C PHE A 37 -30.25 -6.12 23.65
N ILE A 38 -29.37 -5.36 24.30
CA ILE A 38 -28.91 -4.05 23.82
C ILE A 38 -28.25 -4.18 22.43
N SER A 39 -27.34 -5.14 22.26
CA SER A 39 -26.69 -5.41 20.97
C SER A 39 -27.71 -5.71 19.86
N ARG A 40 -28.67 -6.61 20.13
CA ARG A 40 -29.75 -6.92 19.17
C ARG A 40 -30.65 -5.73 18.89
N ALA A 41 -30.97 -4.91 19.90
CA ALA A 41 -31.77 -3.71 19.75
C ALA A 41 -31.07 -2.68 18.85
N ILE A 42 -29.76 -2.44 19.04
CA ILE A 42 -28.96 -1.55 18.19
C ILE A 42 -28.95 -2.03 16.73
N ALA A 43 -28.71 -3.33 16.50
CA ALA A 43 -28.75 -3.91 15.17
C ALA A 43 -30.15 -3.78 14.52
N ARG A 44 -31.21 -4.00 15.31
CA ARG A 44 -32.60 -3.82 14.87
C ARG A 44 -32.90 -2.37 14.51
N CYS A 45 -32.41 -1.39 15.28
CA CYS A 45 -32.58 0.02 14.97
C CYS A 45 -31.99 0.40 13.60
N GLN A 46 -30.83 -0.15 13.23
CA GLN A 46 -30.28 0.04 11.88
C GLN A 46 -31.13 -0.66 10.81
N LYS A 47 -31.48 -1.93 11.04
CA LYS A 47 -32.27 -2.75 10.09
C LYS A 47 -33.65 -2.14 9.79
N GLU A 48 -34.31 -1.59 10.80
CA GLU A 48 -35.65 -0.98 10.68
C GLU A 48 -35.60 0.50 10.30
N GLY A 49 -34.41 1.07 10.09
CA GLY A 49 -34.24 2.47 9.69
C GLY A 49 -34.52 3.50 10.79
N VAL A 50 -34.65 3.07 12.05
CA VAL A 50 -34.69 3.95 13.24
C VAL A 50 -33.36 4.71 13.37
N VAL A 51 -32.26 4.06 13.01
CA VAL A 51 -30.93 4.66 12.91
C VAL A 51 -30.48 4.57 11.46
N LYS A 52 -30.07 5.70 10.89
CA LYS A 52 -29.40 5.77 9.60
C LYS A 52 -27.99 6.28 9.83
N ILE A 53 -26.99 5.46 9.49
CA ILE A 53 -25.58 5.85 9.55
C ILE A 53 -25.20 6.29 8.14
N SER A 54 -24.69 7.51 8.03
CA SER A 54 -24.12 8.04 6.80
C SER A 54 -22.65 8.33 7.03
N VAL A 55 -21.80 7.81 6.15
CA VAL A 55 -20.38 8.19 6.10
C VAL A 55 -20.26 9.20 4.98
N VAL A 56 -19.87 10.43 5.31
CA VAL A 56 -19.65 11.48 4.32
C VAL A 56 -18.25 11.25 3.72
N GLN A 57 -18.23 10.78 2.48
CA GLN A 57 -17.01 10.57 1.72
C GLN A 57 -16.55 11.91 1.10
N PRO A 58 -15.30 12.34 1.36
CA PRO A 58 -14.69 13.46 0.64
C PRO A 58 -14.70 13.23 -0.88
N SER A 59 -14.82 14.30 -1.66
CA SER A 59 -14.93 14.20 -3.12
C SER A 59 -13.69 13.63 -3.82
N ASN A 60 -12.53 13.72 -3.17
CA ASN A 60 -11.23 13.26 -3.67
C ASN A 60 -10.88 11.83 -3.22
N ILE A 61 -11.82 11.11 -2.61
CA ILE A 61 -11.64 9.70 -2.22
C ILE A 61 -12.61 8.88 -3.07
N PHE A 62 -12.18 7.73 -3.58
CA PHE A 62 -12.96 6.93 -4.54
C PHE A 62 -13.20 5.49 -4.07
N LEU A 63 -13.72 5.30 -2.85
CA LEU A 63 -13.93 3.96 -2.24
C LEU A 63 -14.70 2.97 -3.12
N ASN A 64 -15.71 3.45 -3.86
CA ASN A 64 -16.48 2.58 -4.77
C ASN A 64 -15.63 2.09 -5.96
N LEU A 65 -14.74 2.94 -6.48
CA LEU A 65 -13.83 2.58 -7.56
C LEU A 65 -12.74 1.62 -7.06
N GLU A 66 -12.15 1.92 -5.90
CA GLU A 66 -11.17 1.05 -5.23
C GLU A 66 -11.76 -0.36 -5.01
N LYS A 67 -12.95 -0.43 -4.41
CA LYS A 67 -13.66 -1.70 -4.21
C LYS A 67 -13.95 -2.41 -5.53
N GLY A 68 -14.34 -1.67 -6.57
CA GLY A 68 -14.57 -2.24 -7.90
C GLY A 68 -13.30 -2.88 -8.50
N LEU A 69 -12.13 -2.27 -8.29
CA LEU A 69 -10.84 -2.82 -8.72
C LEU A 69 -10.47 -4.08 -7.90
N GLU A 70 -10.67 -4.02 -6.58
CA GLU A 70 -10.45 -5.15 -5.66
C GLU A 70 -11.28 -6.37 -6.06
N ASP A 71 -12.60 -6.18 -6.19
CA ASP A 71 -13.54 -7.25 -6.54
C ASP A 71 -13.26 -7.81 -7.94
N ARG A 72 -12.91 -6.95 -8.91
CA ARG A 72 -12.66 -7.37 -10.30
C ARG A 72 -11.38 -8.17 -10.45
N TYR A 73 -10.30 -7.76 -9.78
CA TYR A 73 -8.97 -8.35 -9.97
C TYR A 73 -8.56 -9.30 -8.83
N GLY A 74 -9.40 -9.45 -7.81
CA GLY A 74 -9.10 -10.30 -6.64
C GLY A 74 -7.93 -9.80 -5.82
N ILE A 75 -7.63 -8.49 -5.87
CA ILE A 75 -6.55 -7.88 -5.11
C ILE A 75 -7.04 -7.47 -3.72
N LYS A 76 -6.14 -7.54 -2.74
CA LYS A 76 -6.48 -7.27 -1.33
C LYS A 76 -6.86 -5.82 -1.06
N GLN A 77 -6.30 -4.91 -1.83
CA GLN A 77 -6.46 -3.48 -1.63
C GLN A 77 -6.12 -2.70 -2.91
N ALA A 78 -6.95 -1.73 -3.26
CA ALA A 78 -6.67 -0.71 -4.25
C ALA A 78 -6.65 0.67 -3.58
N ILE A 79 -5.78 1.56 -4.07
CA ILE A 79 -5.76 2.97 -3.64
C ILE A 79 -5.81 3.80 -4.92
N VAL A 80 -6.81 4.67 -5.02
CA VAL A 80 -6.96 5.58 -6.16
C VAL A 80 -6.71 7.00 -5.68
N VAL A 81 -5.78 7.68 -6.36
CA VAL A 81 -5.44 9.07 -6.08
C VAL A 81 -6.22 10.01 -6.99
N ASP A 82 -6.60 11.16 -6.45
CA ASP A 82 -7.24 12.24 -7.20
C ASP A 82 -6.18 13.20 -7.76
N THR A 83 -6.34 13.59 -9.02
CA THR A 83 -5.49 14.58 -9.68
C THR A 83 -6.32 15.41 -10.65
N GLU A 84 -5.86 16.63 -10.94
CA GLU A 84 -6.45 17.47 -11.99
C GLU A 84 -6.42 16.75 -13.36
N GLU A 85 -7.40 17.05 -14.22
CA GLU A 85 -7.57 16.37 -15.51
C GLU A 85 -6.37 16.58 -16.46
N ASP A 86 -5.74 17.74 -16.38
CA ASP A 86 -4.54 18.14 -17.13
C ASP A 86 -3.25 18.04 -16.31
N ALA A 87 -3.28 17.30 -15.19
CA ALA A 87 -2.11 17.10 -14.35
C ALA A 87 -0.95 16.48 -15.14
N SER A 88 0.25 17.04 -14.94
CA SER A 88 1.46 16.48 -15.54
C SER A 88 1.73 15.07 -15.02
N ASP A 89 2.43 14.24 -15.83
CA ASP A 89 2.89 12.91 -15.43
C ASP A 89 3.71 12.94 -14.12
N HIS A 90 4.48 14.01 -13.89
CA HIS A 90 5.21 14.20 -12.64
C HIS A 90 4.27 14.37 -11.44
N THR A 91 3.22 15.19 -11.59
CA THR A 91 2.20 15.43 -10.56
C THR A 91 1.47 14.12 -10.23
N ILE A 92 1.07 13.37 -11.26
CA ILE A 92 0.38 12.07 -11.09
C ILE A 92 1.27 11.09 -10.33
N LYS A 93 2.54 10.94 -10.75
CA LYS A 93 3.50 10.05 -10.07
C LYS A 93 3.74 10.44 -8.63
N ARG A 94 3.78 11.73 -8.32
CA ARG A 94 3.93 12.21 -6.94
C ARG A 94 2.70 11.90 -6.09
N ALA A 95 1.49 12.07 -6.62
CA ALA A 95 0.26 11.70 -5.93
C ALA A 95 0.23 10.19 -5.62
N ILE A 96 0.54 9.35 -6.62
CA ILE A 96 0.67 7.90 -6.43
C ILE A 96 1.77 7.57 -5.42
N GLY A 97 2.93 8.23 -5.54
CA GLY A 97 4.07 8.03 -4.67
C GLY A 97 3.75 8.31 -3.20
N SER A 98 3.09 9.44 -2.92
CA SER A 98 2.65 9.81 -1.57
C SER A 98 1.67 8.80 -0.98
N ALA A 99 0.68 8.36 -1.76
CA ALA A 99 -0.28 7.35 -1.31
C ALA A 99 0.39 5.99 -1.06
N ALA A 100 1.32 5.57 -1.93
CA ALA A 100 2.08 4.33 -1.77
C ALA A 100 3.05 4.40 -0.57
N ALA A 101 3.66 5.55 -0.30
CA ALA A 101 4.52 5.76 0.85
C ALA A 101 3.73 5.61 2.15
N HIS A 102 2.58 6.28 2.25
CA HIS A 102 1.69 6.14 3.40
C HIS A 102 1.20 4.69 3.58
N TYR A 103 0.91 4.00 2.48
CA TYR A 103 0.53 2.59 2.52
C TYR A 103 1.65 1.70 3.07
N LEU A 104 2.88 1.90 2.60
CA LEU A 104 4.05 1.16 3.08
C LEU A 104 4.24 1.39 4.58
N GLU A 105 4.21 2.65 5.04
CA GLU A 105 4.40 3.01 6.45
C GLU A 105 3.37 2.37 7.37
N THR A 106 2.11 2.29 6.94
CA THR A 106 1.02 1.68 7.74
C THR A 106 1.03 0.15 7.70
N ARG A 107 1.65 -0.46 6.68
CA ARG A 107 1.75 -1.92 6.55
C ARG A 107 3.02 -2.51 7.13
N LEU A 108 4.08 -1.73 7.22
CA LEU A 108 5.40 -2.18 7.63
C LEU A 108 5.40 -2.75 9.05
N ARG A 109 6.06 -3.89 9.23
CA ARG A 109 6.20 -4.58 10.51
C ARG A 109 7.67 -4.73 10.88
N PRO A 110 7.99 -4.88 12.18
CA PRO A 110 9.36 -5.18 12.58
C PRO A 110 9.83 -6.45 11.86
N LYS A 111 11.07 -6.41 11.36
CA LYS A 111 11.73 -7.51 10.64
C LYS A 111 11.21 -7.82 9.23
N ASP A 112 10.35 -6.99 8.64
CA ASP A 112 10.05 -7.15 7.21
C ASP A 112 11.32 -6.92 6.37
N LEU A 113 11.56 -7.76 5.36
CA LEU A 113 12.51 -7.52 4.28
C LEU A 113 11.76 -6.93 3.07
N ILE A 114 12.10 -5.70 2.69
CA ILE A 114 11.43 -4.96 1.62
C ILE A 114 12.23 -5.11 0.33
N GLY A 115 11.70 -5.83 -0.64
CA GLY A 115 12.21 -5.88 -2.00
C GLY A 115 11.74 -4.66 -2.80
N VAL A 116 12.65 -3.99 -3.51
CA VAL A 116 12.30 -2.86 -4.37
C VAL A 116 12.80 -3.05 -5.80
N SER A 117 11.92 -2.84 -6.77
CA SER A 117 12.32 -2.66 -8.16
C SER A 117 12.86 -1.25 -8.35
N SER A 118 14.16 -1.15 -8.60
CA SER A 118 14.94 0.07 -8.67
C SER A 118 14.70 0.93 -9.92
N TRP A 119 13.87 0.45 -10.86
CA TRP A 119 13.67 1.02 -12.19
C TRP A 119 12.23 1.56 -12.40
N SER A 120 11.76 2.41 -11.50
CA SER A 120 10.45 3.05 -11.63
C SER A 120 10.48 4.48 -11.13
N SER A 121 10.18 5.42 -12.02
CA SER A 121 10.02 6.83 -11.64
C SER A 121 8.89 7.05 -10.61
N THR A 122 7.86 6.21 -10.62
CA THR A 122 6.78 6.23 -9.61
C THR A 122 7.25 5.71 -8.26
N ILE A 123 8.06 4.65 -8.23
CA ILE A 123 8.67 4.17 -6.98
C ILE A 123 9.65 5.20 -6.43
N ARG A 124 10.41 5.87 -7.31
CA ARG A 124 11.28 6.96 -6.87
C ARG A 124 10.48 8.09 -6.21
N ALA A 125 9.37 8.51 -6.82
CA ALA A 125 8.47 9.49 -6.23
C ALA A 125 7.88 9.00 -4.89
N MET A 126 7.61 7.70 -4.75
CA MET A 126 7.23 7.11 -3.46
C MET A 126 8.35 7.24 -2.42
N VAL A 127 9.58 6.83 -2.74
CA VAL A 127 10.73 6.88 -1.82
C VAL A 127 10.98 8.31 -1.32
N ASP A 128 10.81 9.32 -2.18
CA ASP A 128 10.95 10.73 -1.81
C ASP A 128 9.90 11.19 -0.77
N GLU A 129 8.73 10.54 -0.73
CA GLU A 129 7.61 10.85 0.16
C GLU A 129 7.59 9.95 1.44
N VAL A 130 8.46 8.93 1.55
CA VAL A 130 8.54 8.10 2.77
C VAL A 130 9.17 8.88 3.92
N HIS A 131 8.46 8.93 5.05
CA HIS A 131 8.92 9.54 6.28
C HIS A 131 9.90 8.62 7.02
N ALA A 132 10.81 9.22 7.78
CA ALA A 132 11.71 8.48 8.65
C ALA A 132 10.90 7.69 9.70
N GLN A 133 11.11 6.38 9.75
CA GLN A 133 10.40 5.48 10.65
C GLN A 133 11.22 5.22 11.92
N ASN A 134 10.55 5.17 13.07
CA ASN A 134 11.16 4.73 14.33
C ASN A 134 11.25 3.20 14.44
N LEU A 135 10.53 2.50 13.56
CA LEU A 135 10.54 1.05 13.43
C LEU A 135 11.80 0.61 12.67
N LYS A 136 12.46 -0.46 13.12
CA LYS A 136 13.57 -1.08 12.41
C LYS A 136 13.08 -2.28 11.58
N ALA A 137 13.00 -2.11 10.26
CA ALA A 137 12.81 -3.21 9.32
C ALA A 137 14.05 -4.14 9.29
N ASN A 138 13.95 -5.33 8.70
CA ASN A 138 15.10 -6.24 8.55
C ASN A 138 16.09 -5.70 7.51
N GLY A 139 15.57 -5.13 6.42
CA GLY A 139 16.38 -4.49 5.40
C GLY A 139 15.56 -4.10 4.18
N VAL A 140 16.21 -3.41 3.25
CA VAL A 140 15.70 -3.19 1.89
C VAL A 140 16.62 -3.90 0.92
N ILE A 141 16.06 -4.70 0.01
CA ILE A 141 16.81 -5.47 -0.99
C ILE A 141 16.46 -5.04 -2.40
N GLN A 142 17.49 -4.88 -3.23
CA GLN A 142 17.34 -4.57 -4.64
C GLN A 142 16.91 -5.83 -5.41
N LEU A 143 15.72 -5.82 -6.02
CA LEU A 143 15.16 -6.98 -6.72
C LEU A 143 15.64 -7.12 -8.17
N LEU A 144 16.11 -6.02 -8.77
CA LEU A 144 16.53 -5.95 -10.17
C LEU A 144 17.88 -5.24 -10.28
N GLY A 145 18.74 -5.74 -11.15
CA GLY A 145 20.01 -5.07 -11.46
C GLY A 145 19.78 -3.71 -12.12
N GLY A 146 20.85 -2.96 -12.35
CA GLY A 146 20.81 -1.71 -13.09
C GLY A 146 20.26 -1.87 -14.50
N VAL A 147 19.55 -0.85 -14.99
CA VAL A 147 19.10 -0.78 -16.39
C VAL A 147 19.77 0.43 -17.08
N GLY A 148 20.54 0.16 -18.12
CA GLY A 148 21.26 1.18 -18.89
C GLY A 148 22.55 1.72 -18.24
N PRO A 149 23.23 2.69 -18.87
CA PRO A 149 24.60 3.08 -18.53
C PRO A 149 24.79 3.49 -17.07
N ASN A 150 23.79 4.17 -16.49
CA ASN A 150 23.81 4.64 -15.09
C ASN A 150 22.82 3.87 -14.20
N GLY A 151 22.24 2.78 -14.70
CA GLY A 151 21.14 2.07 -14.03
C GLY A 151 21.51 1.55 -12.65
N ASN A 152 22.73 1.01 -12.51
CA ASN A 152 23.21 0.48 -11.23
C ASN A 152 23.37 1.56 -10.16
N VAL A 153 23.83 2.74 -10.56
CA VAL A 153 23.98 3.88 -9.65
C VAL A 153 22.60 4.34 -9.15
N GLN A 154 21.65 4.51 -10.06
CA GLN A 154 20.30 4.94 -9.70
C GLN A 154 19.57 3.90 -8.82
N ALA A 155 19.73 2.62 -9.15
CA ALA A 155 19.19 1.52 -8.38
C ALA A 155 19.75 1.48 -6.94
N THR A 156 21.06 1.67 -6.83
CA THR A 156 21.76 1.72 -5.54
C THR A 156 21.25 2.88 -4.70
N ILE A 157 21.19 4.09 -5.26
CA ILE A 157 20.74 5.29 -4.56
C ILE A 157 19.32 5.10 -4.04
N LEU A 158 18.40 4.63 -4.89
CA LEU A 158 17.00 4.42 -4.50
C LEU A 158 16.89 3.42 -3.34
N THR A 159 17.58 2.28 -3.44
CA THR A 159 17.58 1.23 -2.41
C THR A 159 18.15 1.75 -1.09
N GLN A 160 19.27 2.46 -1.14
CA GLN A 160 19.90 3.05 0.05
C GLN A 160 19.04 4.14 0.68
N THR A 161 18.43 5.03 -0.11
CA THR A 161 17.55 6.08 0.40
C THR A 161 16.35 5.46 1.12
N LEU A 162 15.71 4.44 0.55
CA LEU A 162 14.60 3.76 1.21
C LEU A 162 15.08 3.07 2.51
N ALA A 163 16.21 2.37 2.49
CA ALA A 163 16.77 1.72 3.68
C ALA A 163 17.04 2.72 4.82
N GLN A 164 17.56 3.92 4.49
CA GLN A 164 17.77 5.00 5.44
C GLN A 164 16.45 5.52 6.03
N ARG A 165 15.41 5.72 5.22
CA ARG A 165 14.08 6.13 5.72
C ARG A 165 13.44 5.08 6.62
N LEU A 166 13.70 3.80 6.34
CA LEU A 166 13.20 2.67 7.12
C LEU A 166 14.15 2.21 8.24
N ASN A 167 15.21 2.99 8.50
CA ASN A 167 16.20 2.74 9.55
C ASN A 167 16.77 1.30 9.56
N CYS A 168 17.12 0.80 8.38
CA CYS A 168 17.59 -0.58 8.19
C CYS A 168 18.74 -0.67 7.16
N GLU A 169 19.27 -1.88 6.97
CA GLU A 169 20.36 -2.14 6.03
C GLU A 169 19.87 -2.27 4.58
N ALA A 170 20.75 -1.94 3.62
CA ALA A 170 20.49 -2.10 2.19
C ALA A 170 21.27 -3.31 1.63
N TRP A 171 20.56 -4.22 0.97
CA TRP A 171 21.11 -5.34 0.23
C TRP A 171 21.11 -4.98 -1.25
N LEU A 172 22.27 -4.55 -1.75
CA LEU A 172 22.44 -4.12 -3.13
C LEU A 172 22.73 -5.31 -4.04
N LEU A 173 22.20 -5.29 -5.25
CA LEU A 173 22.46 -6.33 -6.25
C LEU A 173 23.50 -5.80 -7.25
N PRO A 174 24.78 -6.24 -7.19
CA PRO A 174 25.84 -5.74 -8.07
C PRO A 174 25.78 -6.42 -9.44
N SER A 175 24.68 -6.23 -10.18
CA SER A 175 24.47 -6.79 -11.51
C SER A 175 23.73 -5.81 -12.43
N GLN A 176 23.82 -5.99 -13.74
CA GLN A 176 22.83 -5.38 -14.63
C GLN A 176 21.56 -6.26 -14.63
N SER A 177 20.44 -5.69 -15.06
CA SER A 177 19.19 -6.44 -15.29
C SER A 177 19.26 -7.27 -16.57
N ILE A 178 20.06 -6.85 -17.54
CA ILE A 178 20.24 -7.51 -18.83
C ILE A 178 21.74 -7.66 -19.07
N GLU A 179 22.16 -8.89 -19.36
CA GLU A 179 23.54 -9.24 -19.66
C GLU A 179 23.68 -9.59 -21.16
N GLY A 180 24.89 -9.43 -21.71
CA GLY A 180 25.15 -9.62 -23.14
C GLY A 180 25.06 -11.08 -23.60
N SER A 181 25.17 -12.03 -22.67
CA SER A 181 25.08 -13.46 -22.95
C SER A 181 24.60 -14.26 -21.74
N THR A 182 24.10 -15.47 -22.00
CA THR A 182 23.76 -16.44 -20.94
C THR A 182 24.98 -16.87 -20.13
N GLU A 183 26.15 -16.92 -20.76
CA GLU A 183 27.42 -17.27 -20.11
C GLU A 183 27.85 -16.20 -19.10
N GLU A 184 27.79 -14.92 -19.47
CA GLU A 184 28.06 -13.79 -18.57
C GLU A 184 27.07 -13.77 -17.40
N LYS A 185 25.78 -13.91 -17.69
CA LYS A 185 24.73 -14.02 -16.66
C LYS A 185 25.02 -15.15 -15.68
N ASN A 186 25.40 -16.33 -16.16
CA ASN A 186 25.67 -17.48 -15.29
C ASN A 186 26.91 -17.28 -14.44
N ARG A 187 27.98 -16.70 -15.01
CA ARG A 187 29.18 -16.31 -14.23
C ARG A 187 28.84 -15.30 -13.14
N LEU A 188 28.04 -14.30 -13.46
CA LEU A 188 27.67 -13.24 -12.52
C LEU A 188 26.80 -13.80 -11.39
N VAL A 189 25.79 -14.60 -11.71
CA VAL A 189 24.93 -15.26 -10.70
C VAL A 189 25.72 -16.21 -9.81
N ALA A 190 26.77 -16.87 -10.32
CA ALA A 190 27.64 -17.74 -9.53
C ALA A 190 28.67 -16.98 -8.67
N SER A 191 28.84 -15.66 -8.89
CA SER A 191 29.73 -14.85 -8.05
C SER A 191 29.14 -14.71 -6.65
N LYS A 192 30.00 -14.73 -5.62
CA LYS A 192 29.58 -14.72 -4.22
C LYS A 192 28.64 -13.55 -3.91
N ASP A 193 29.01 -12.33 -4.31
CA ASP A 193 28.28 -11.11 -3.96
C ASP A 193 26.86 -11.08 -4.55
N VAL A 194 26.68 -11.62 -5.76
CA VAL A 194 25.37 -11.71 -6.42
C VAL A 194 24.57 -12.88 -5.85
N ALA A 195 25.21 -14.04 -5.67
CA ALA A 195 24.57 -15.24 -5.12
C ALA A 195 24.02 -15.00 -3.70
N ASP A 196 24.78 -14.31 -2.85
CA ASP A 196 24.39 -14.00 -1.47
C ASP A 196 23.13 -13.10 -1.41
N VAL A 197 22.94 -12.23 -2.41
CA VAL A 197 21.74 -11.35 -2.51
C VAL A 197 20.56 -12.13 -3.09
N ILE A 198 20.76 -12.88 -4.17
CA ILE A 198 19.71 -13.70 -4.80
C ILE A 198 19.15 -14.74 -3.81
N ALA A 199 20.00 -15.34 -2.98
CA ALA A 199 19.58 -16.32 -1.97
C ALA A 199 18.58 -15.75 -0.96
N ARG A 200 18.51 -14.42 -0.79
CA ARG A 200 17.57 -13.74 0.12
C ARG A 200 16.24 -13.39 -0.53
N PHE A 201 16.05 -13.65 -1.83
CA PHE A 201 14.78 -13.30 -2.49
C PHE A 201 13.59 -14.06 -1.91
N ASP A 202 13.79 -15.29 -1.44
CA ASP A 202 12.76 -16.09 -0.76
C ASP A 202 12.40 -15.54 0.64
N GLU A 203 13.19 -14.61 1.19
CA GLU A 203 12.96 -13.95 2.48
C GLU A 203 12.15 -12.66 2.34
N VAL A 204 11.80 -12.22 1.12
CA VAL A 204 11.12 -10.93 0.89
C VAL A 204 9.67 -10.97 1.35
N ASP A 205 9.33 -10.12 2.32
CA ASP A 205 7.96 -10.00 2.87
C ASP A 205 7.09 -9.03 2.05
N ILE A 206 7.71 -7.95 1.56
CA ILE A 206 7.03 -6.89 0.79
C ILE A 206 7.84 -6.61 -0.47
N ALA A 207 7.23 -6.82 -1.64
CA ALA A 207 7.83 -6.44 -2.92
C ALA A 207 7.14 -5.18 -3.48
N ILE A 208 7.92 -4.12 -3.69
CA ILE A 208 7.48 -2.88 -4.30
C ILE A 208 7.93 -2.88 -5.76
N VAL A 209 6.98 -3.04 -6.67
CA VAL A 209 7.24 -3.20 -8.11
C VAL A 209 6.51 -2.15 -8.94
N GLY A 210 7.19 -1.65 -9.97
CA GLY A 210 6.58 -0.82 -11.00
C GLY A 210 5.98 -1.69 -12.10
N ILE A 211 4.82 -1.31 -12.63
CA ILE A 211 4.23 -1.94 -13.81
C ILE A 211 4.57 -1.07 -15.02
N GLY A 212 5.35 -1.64 -15.95
CA GLY A 212 5.63 -1.00 -17.23
C GLY A 212 4.47 -1.16 -18.22
N ILE A 213 4.39 -0.25 -19.19
CA ILE A 213 3.49 -0.37 -20.34
C ILE A 213 4.31 -0.76 -21.57
N LEU A 214 3.65 -1.31 -22.61
CA LEU A 214 4.31 -1.72 -23.85
C LEU A 214 4.91 -0.52 -24.61
N GLU A 215 4.31 0.66 -24.47
CA GLU A 215 4.96 1.89 -24.89
C GLU A 215 6.16 2.19 -23.99
N PRO A 216 7.38 2.29 -24.53
CA PRO A 216 8.56 2.37 -23.68
C PRO A 216 8.53 3.64 -22.83
N SER A 217 8.65 3.46 -21.51
CA SER A 217 8.82 4.60 -20.60
C SER A 217 10.05 5.42 -20.98
N GLN A 218 10.09 6.71 -20.63
CA GLN A 218 11.26 7.54 -20.94
C GLN A 218 12.55 6.98 -20.34
N LEU A 219 12.47 6.32 -19.18
CA LEU A 219 13.59 5.60 -18.58
C LEU A 219 14.05 4.45 -19.49
N LEU A 220 13.14 3.60 -19.97
CA LEU A 220 13.48 2.51 -20.88
C LEU A 220 14.10 3.04 -22.19
N LYS A 221 13.52 4.11 -22.77
CA LYS A 221 14.04 4.75 -24.00
C LYS A 221 15.47 5.25 -23.85
N THR A 222 15.82 5.83 -22.69
CA THR A 222 17.16 6.38 -22.45
C THR A 222 18.15 5.37 -21.88
N SER A 223 17.70 4.13 -21.61
CA SER A 223 18.56 3.08 -21.04
C SER A 223 19.48 2.40 -22.05
N GLY A 224 19.28 2.58 -23.35
CA GLY A 224 20.00 1.83 -24.38
C GLY A 224 19.56 0.36 -24.53
N ASN A 225 18.56 -0.09 -23.76
CA ASN A 225 17.93 -1.42 -23.87
C ASN A 225 16.63 -1.39 -24.68
N TYR A 226 16.35 -0.28 -25.37
CA TYR A 226 15.21 -0.16 -26.27
C TYR A 226 15.64 -0.52 -27.69
N TYR A 227 15.03 -1.57 -28.25
CA TYR A 227 15.18 -1.92 -29.66
C TYR A 227 14.06 -1.24 -30.44
N HIS A 228 14.40 -0.42 -31.43
CA HIS A 228 13.42 0.01 -32.43
C HIS A 228 13.02 -1.24 -33.22
N GLU A 229 11.71 -1.51 -33.33
CA GLU A 229 11.21 -2.32 -34.43
C GLU A 229 11.38 -1.46 -35.70
N ASP A 230 12.27 -1.91 -36.60
CA ASP A 230 12.30 -1.45 -37.99
C ASP A 230 11.07 -2.00 -38.74
#